data_AF-A0A6L5GB89-F1
#
_entry.id   AF-A0A6L5GB89-F1
#
_cell.length_a   1.000
_cell.length_b   1.000
_cell.length_c   1.000
_cell.angle_alpha   90.00
_cell.angle_beta   90.00
_cell.angle_gamma   90.00
#
_symmetry.space_group_name_H-M   'P 1'
#
loop_
_entity.id
_entity.type
_entity.pdbx_description
1 polymer ?
#
loop_
_entity_poly.entity_id
_entity_poly.type
_entity_poly.pdbx_seq_one_letter_code
_entity_poly.pdbx_strand_id
1 'polypeptide(L)' 'MSTEQTERLTYEEARAELVATVERLEAGGATLEESLQLWERGEALADLCQRHLEGARERLQARIEPEAAED' A
#
# COMPACT_ATOMS: atom_id res chain seq x y z
N MET A 1 7.42 -7.09 -15.23
CA MET A 1 8.39 -7.16 -14.12
C MET A 1 8.19 -6.06 -13.05
N SER A 2 7.35 -5.03 -13.26
CA SER A 2 7.17 -3.94 -12.27
C SER A 2 6.17 -4.25 -11.14
N THR A 3 5.13 -5.05 -11.40
CA THR A 3 4.09 -5.39 -10.41
C THR A 3 4.60 -6.32 -9.31
N GLU A 4 5.32 -7.40 -9.66
CA GLU A 4 5.88 -8.37 -8.69
C GLU A 4 6.96 -7.76 -7.76
N GLN A 5 7.60 -6.67 -8.17
CA GLN A 5 8.53 -5.95 -7.28
C GLN A 5 7.78 -5.13 -6.24
N THR A 6 6.63 -4.58 -6.62
CA THR A 6 5.72 -3.85 -5.71
C THR A 6 5.21 -4.78 -4.63
N GLU A 7 4.68 -5.95 -5.01
CA GLU A 7 4.07 -6.90 -4.07
C GLU A 7 5.04 -7.46 -3.01
N ARG A 8 6.35 -7.32 -3.23
CA ARG A 8 7.39 -7.78 -2.31
C ARG A 8 7.83 -6.73 -1.29
N LEU A 9 7.35 -5.49 -1.39
CA LEU A 9 7.68 -4.43 -0.44
C LEU A 9 7.05 -4.68 0.92
N THR A 10 7.79 -4.39 1.98
CA THR A 10 7.22 -4.25 3.33
C THR A 10 6.27 -3.04 3.39
N TYR A 11 5.44 -2.97 4.44
CA TYR A 11 4.56 -1.82 4.65
C TYR A 11 5.32 -0.48 4.70
N GLU A 12 6.45 -0.44 5.42
CA GLU A 12 7.22 0.80 5.59
C GLU A 12 7.86 1.26 4.28
N GLU A 13 8.40 0.33 3.48
CA GLU A 13 8.95 0.63 2.16
C GLU A 13 7.86 1.11 1.20
N ALA A 14 6.73 0.40 1.14
CA ALA A 14 5.61 0.78 0.29
C ALA A 14 5.06 2.16 0.66
N ARG A 15 4.94 2.45 1.96
CA ARG A 15 4.49 3.75 2.47
C ARG A 15 5.48 4.87 2.15
N ALA A 16 6.78 4.63 2.32
CA ALA A 16 7.81 5.62 2.02
C ALA A 16 7.81 5.98 0.53
N GLU A 17 7.70 4.97 -0.34
CA GLU A 17 7.62 5.20 -1.78
C GLU A 17 6.31 5.89 -2.20
N LEU A 18 5.19 5.56 -1.55
CA LEU A 18 3.91 6.23 -1.80
C LEU A 18 4.00 7.72 -1.48
N VAL A 19 4.58 8.08 -0.33
CA VAL A 19 4.79 9.48 0.06
C VAL A 19 5.65 10.20 -0.98
N ALA A 20 6.78 9.62 -1.39
CA ALA A 20 7.64 10.21 -2.41
C ALA A 20 6.93 10.36 -3.78
N THR A 21 6.04 9.44 -4.12
CA THR A 21 5.24 9.49 -5.36
C THR A 21 4.24 10.64 -5.31
N VAL A 22 3.54 10.81 -4.18
CA VAL A 22 2.60 11.92 -3.95
C VAL A 22 3.34 13.26 -3.97
N GLU A 23 4.47 13.37 -3.28
CA GLU A 23 5.28 14.59 -3.29
C GLU A 23 5.70 15.01 -4.71
N ARG A 24 6.04 14.05 -5.57
CA ARG A 24 6.35 14.32 -6.99
C ARG A 24 5.14 14.77 -7.80
N LEU A 25 3.97 14.18 -7.56
CA LEU A 25 2.72 14.61 -8.19
C LEU A 25 2.35 16.04 -7.77
N GLU A 26 2.47 16.36 -6.49
CA GLU A 26 2.13 17.67 -5.92
C GLU A 26 3.12 18.78 -6.33
N ALA A 27 4.40 18.44 -6.51
CA ALA A 27 5.40 19.39 -7.01
C ALA A 27 5.07 19.92 -8.41
N GLY A 28 4.30 19.17 -9.21
CA GLY A 28 4.01 19.48 -10.60
C GLY A 28 5.25 19.42 -11.49
N GLY A 29 5.15 19.94 -12.72
CA GLY A 29 6.26 19.97 -13.68
C GLY A 29 6.55 18.66 -14.41
N ALA A 30 5.85 17.58 -14.06
CA ALA A 30 5.81 16.35 -14.85
C ALA A 30 4.95 16.55 -16.11
N THR A 31 5.32 15.87 -17.19
CA THR A 31 4.47 15.72 -18.37
C THR A 31 3.20 14.93 -18.02
N LEU A 32 2.20 14.94 -18.92
CA LEU A 32 0.98 14.15 -18.73
C LEU A 32 1.29 12.65 -18.60
N GLU A 33 2.18 12.13 -19.45
CA GLU A 33 2.56 10.70 -19.43
C GLU A 33 3.26 10.34 -18.12
N GLU A 34 4.20 11.16 -17.64
CA GLU A 34 4.85 10.95 -16.35
C GLU A 34 3.86 11.06 -15.18
N SER A 35 2.90 11.98 -15.27
CA SER A 35 1.85 12.14 -14.24
C SER A 35 0.96 10.90 -14.16
N LEU A 36 0.62 10.30 -15.31
CA LEU A 36 -0.15 9.05 -15.35
C LEU A 36 0.66 7.88 -14.75
N GLN A 37 1.94 7.76 -15.09
CA GLN A 37 2.80 6.72 -14.52
C GLN A 37 2.97 6.87 -13.01
N LEU A 38 3.14 8.09 -12.51
CA LEU A 38 3.19 8.38 -11.08
C LEU A 38 1.87 8.05 -10.39
N TRP A 39 0.74 8.38 -11.01
CA TRP A 39 -0.58 8.03 -10.47
C TRP A 39 -0.77 6.51 -10.40
N GLU A 40 -0.52 5.76 -11.48
CA GLU A 40 -0.61 4.29 -11.50
C GLU A 40 0.30 3.65 -10.44
N ARG A 41 1.51 4.21 -10.25
CA ARG A 41 2.42 3.77 -9.20
C ARG A 41 1.85 4.03 -7.81
N GLY A 42 1.28 5.22 -7.59
CA GLY A 42 0.65 5.60 -6.34
C GLY A 42 -0.51 4.68 -5.97
N GLU A 43 -1.41 4.39 -6.91
CA GLU A 43 -2.52 3.46 -6.69
C GLU A 43 -2.03 2.06 -6.31
N ALA A 44 -1.05 1.52 -7.03
CA ALA A 44 -0.50 0.19 -6.73
C ALA A 44 0.15 0.11 -5.33
N LEU A 45 0.81 1.19 -4.88
CA LEU A 45 1.41 1.28 -3.54
C LEU A 45 0.35 1.45 -2.45
N ALA A 46 -0.71 2.22 -2.71
CA ALA A 46 -1.82 2.40 -1.79
C ALA A 46 -2.56 1.08 -1.55
N ASP A 47 -2.87 0.35 -2.62
CA ASP A 47 -3.47 -0.98 -2.56
C ASP A 47 -2.62 -1.96 -1.73
N LEU A 48 -1.30 -1.94 -1.92
CA LEU A 48 -0.39 -2.78 -1.15
C LEU A 48 -0.37 -2.41 0.34
N CYS A 49 -0.31 -1.11 0.65
CA CYS A 49 -0.40 -0.63 2.03
C CYS A 49 -1.70 -1.11 2.69
N GLN A 50 -2.82 -1.01 1.98
CA GLN A 50 -4.11 -1.49 2.47
C GLN A 50 -4.10 -3.00 2.74
N ARG A 51 -3.56 -3.82 1.83
CA ARG A 51 -3.44 -5.28 2.04
C ARG A 51 -2.61 -5.63 3.27
N HIS A 52 -1.51 -4.92 3.51
CA HIS A 52 -0.69 -5.12 4.71
C HIS A 52 -1.45 -4.82 6.00
N LEU A 53 -2.16 -3.69 6.04
CA LEU A 53 -2.95 -3.28 7.21
C LEU A 53 -4.13 -4.21 7.46
N GLU A 54 -4.81 -4.63 6.40
CA GLU A 54 -5.92 -5.58 6.46
C GLU A 54 -5.44 -6.93 7.03
N GLY A 55 -4.37 -7.49 6.48
CA GLY A 55 -3.80 -8.73 7.01
C GLY A 55 -3.31 -8.59 8.46
N ALA A 56 -2.83 -7.42 8.87
CA ALA A 56 -2.49 -7.16 10.27
C ALA A 56 -3.73 -7.14 11.17
N ARG A 57 -4.82 -6.52 10.72
CA ARG A 57 -6.10 -6.48 11.42
C ARG A 57 -6.69 -7.88 11.60
N GLU A 58 -6.71 -8.69 10.55
CA GLU A 58 -7.19 -10.08 10.60
C GLU A 58 -6.41 -10.92 11.63
N ARG A 59 -5.06 -10.81 11.63
CA ARG A 59 -4.21 -11.51 12.61
C ARG A 59 -4.48 -11.07 14.05
N LEU A 60 -4.80 -9.79 14.27
CA LEU A 60 -5.15 -9.28 15.60
C LEU A 60 -6.52 -9.81 16.03
N GLN A 61 -7.51 -9.75 15.14
CA GLN A 61 -8.86 -10.26 15.40
C GLN A 61 -8.85 -11.74 15.77
N ALA A 62 -8.13 -12.58 15.01
CA ALA A 62 -8.00 -14.01 15.29
C ALA A 62 -7.37 -14.34 16.66
N ARG A 63 -6.63 -13.40 17.27
CA ARG A 63 -6.05 -13.55 18.61
C ARG A 63 -6.95 -13.04 19.73
N ILE A 64 -7.92 -12.18 19.42
CA ILE A 64 -8.86 -11.57 20.37
C ILE A 64 -10.17 -12.36 20.46
N GLU A 65 -10.50 -13.18 19.45
CA GLU A 65 -11.71 -14.01 19.41
C GLU A 65 -11.52 -15.52 19.80
N PRO A 66 -10.85 -15.91 20.90
CA PRO A 66 -10.92 -17.30 21.38
C PRO A 66 -12.03 -17.58 22.43
N GLU A 67 -12.88 -16.61 22.81
CA GLU A 67 -13.80 -16.75 23.98
C GLU A 67 -15.30 -16.63 23.65
N ALA A 68 -15.72 -16.66 22.38
CA ALA A 68 -17.14 -16.58 21.99
C ALA A 68 -17.70 -17.90 21.41
N ALA A 69 -16.98 -19.01 21.57
CA ALA A 69 -17.37 -20.33 21.11
C ALA A 69 -17.34 -21.34 22.27
N GLU A 70 -17.97 -20.98 23.39
CA GLU A 70 -18.42 -21.93 24.40
C GLU A 70 -19.91 -21.69 24.64
N ASP A 71 -20.74 -22.40 23.87
CA ASP A 71 -22.11 -22.83 24.20
C ASP A 71 -22.43 -24.10 23.39
#